data_AF-A0A975XXP9-F1
#
_entry.id   AF-A0A975XXP9-F1
#
_cell.length_a   1.000
_cell.length_b   1.000
_cell.length_c   1.000
_cell.angle_alpha   90.00
_cell.angle_beta   90.00
_cell.angle_gamma   90.00
#
_symmetry.space_group_name_H-M   'P 1'
#
loop_
_entity.id
_entity.type
_entity.pdbx_description
1 polymer ?
#
loop_
_entity_poly.entity_id
_entity_poly.type
_entity_poly.pdbx_seq_one_letter_code
_entity_poly.pdbx_strand_id
1 'polypeptide(L)'
;MDHGPDKGLYVLAKCEIRRLAREYNYSISPGDLNSVADFVRDSVQLITPSADGDVVTLANSLFDIRMKELHPFSHWIVLTSKAFVAFNENATSRPVIDGWSVDEWIRELANDDPEVEHLFWQIISALFRPGHGFDKAVLLYSPTGSNGKGTFVELLRNLIGAERAATLSISDFGGPFLPEMLRGAFCVLSDENEVGDFLRRTGVFKAWVTHDWIRLNVKYGA
;
A
#
# COMPACT_ATOMS: atom_id res chain seq x y z
N MET A 1 -4.00 12.92 10.45
CA MET A 1 -4.61 13.07 11.80
C MET A 1 -3.50 13.25 12.82
N ASP A 2 -3.75 13.91 13.96
CA ASP A 2 -2.72 14.18 14.97
C ASP A 2 -2.58 13.05 16.02
N HIS A 3 -3.53 12.11 16.02
CA HIS A 3 -3.62 10.98 16.94
C HIS A 3 -4.26 9.76 16.26
N GLY A 4 -4.18 8.60 16.91
CA GLY A 4 -4.77 7.34 16.42
C GLY A 4 -3.92 6.60 15.37
N PRO A 5 -4.46 5.53 14.78
CA PRO A 5 -3.75 4.68 13.81
C PRO A 5 -3.31 5.44 12.55
N ASP A 6 -4.04 6.49 12.17
CA ASP A 6 -3.74 7.34 11.00
C ASP A 6 -2.81 8.52 11.31
N LYS A 7 -2.18 8.56 12.49
CA LYS A 7 -1.19 9.59 12.79
C LYS A 7 -0.04 9.56 11.78
N GLY A 8 0.30 10.71 11.22
CA GLY A 8 1.34 10.85 10.19
C GLY A 8 0.90 10.46 8.77
N LEU A 9 -0.32 9.97 8.57
CA LEU A 9 -0.88 9.68 7.24
C LEU A 9 -1.65 10.89 6.71
N TYR A 10 -1.38 11.24 5.45
CA TYR A 10 -2.07 12.32 4.74
C TYR A 10 -3.10 11.75 3.77
N VAL A 11 -4.32 12.26 3.85
CA VAL A 11 -5.44 11.87 2.98
C VAL A 11 -6.07 13.10 2.36
N LEU A 12 -6.82 12.92 1.28
CA LEU A 12 -7.59 14.01 0.68
C LEU A 12 -8.69 14.45 1.65
N ALA A 13 -8.60 15.68 2.13
CA ALA A 13 -9.47 16.20 3.17
C ALA A 13 -10.93 16.46 2.73
N LYS A 14 -11.30 16.24 1.46
CA LYS A 14 -12.63 16.61 0.92
C LYS A 14 -13.78 15.98 1.73
N CYS A 15 -13.70 14.69 2.04
CA CYS A 15 -14.71 14.01 2.84
C CYS A 15 -14.76 14.56 4.27
N GLU A 16 -13.60 14.85 4.85
CA GLU A 16 -13.49 15.35 6.22
C GLU A 16 -14.01 16.77 6.36
N ILE A 17 -13.70 17.65 5.39
CA ILE A 17 -14.26 19.01 5.33
C ILE A 17 -15.78 18.95 5.23
N ARG A 18 -16.32 18.06 4.38
CA ARG A 18 -17.77 17.88 4.26
C ARG A 18 -18.39 17.33 5.55
N ARG A 19 -17.71 16.41 6.24
CA ARG A 19 -18.14 15.87 7.54
C ARG A 19 -18.23 16.98 8.59
N LEU A 20 -17.18 17.76 8.76
CA LEU A 20 -17.14 18.90 9.69
C LEU A 20 -18.17 19.98 9.35
N ALA A 21 -18.36 20.27 8.06
CA ALA A 21 -19.39 21.22 7.62
C ALA A 21 -20.81 20.75 7.99
N ARG A 22 -21.09 19.44 7.91
CA ARG A 22 -22.38 18.87 8.35
C ARG A 22 -22.56 18.89 9.86
N GLU A 23 -21.49 18.75 10.64
CA GLU A 23 -21.56 18.89 12.09
C GLU A 23 -21.95 20.31 12.51
N TYR A 24 -21.51 21.32 11.75
CA TYR A 24 -21.88 22.72 12.00
C TYR A 24 -23.27 23.07 11.46
N ASN A 25 -23.61 22.60 10.26
CA ASN A 25 -24.91 22.81 9.64
C ASN A 25 -25.47 21.49 9.10
N TYR A 26 -26.36 20.84 9.86
CA TYR A 26 -26.91 19.53 9.52
C TYR A 26 -27.78 19.55 8.25
N SER A 27 -28.37 20.70 7.88
CA SER A 27 -29.27 20.85 6.74
C SER A 27 -28.57 21.40 5.49
N ILE A 28 -27.24 21.53 5.52
CA ILE A 28 -26.45 22.01 4.40
C ILE A 28 -26.66 21.15 3.15
N SER A 29 -26.87 21.82 2.00
CA SER A 29 -27.08 21.13 0.73
C SER A 29 -25.79 20.48 0.21
N PRO A 30 -25.86 19.44 -0.64
CA PRO A 30 -24.68 18.89 -1.31
C PRO A 30 -23.92 19.91 -2.17
N GLY A 31 -24.62 20.89 -2.75
CA GLY A 31 -24.02 21.98 -3.52
C GLY A 31 -23.18 22.89 -2.64
N ASP A 32 -23.73 23.34 -1.52
CA ASP A 32 -23.03 24.20 -0.56
C ASP A 32 -21.87 23.48 0.11
N LEU A 33 -21.98 22.17 0.36
CA LEU A 33 -20.88 21.34 0.83
C LEU A 33 -19.69 21.33 -0.14
N ASN A 34 -19.94 21.35 -1.44
CA ASN A 34 -18.88 21.49 -2.43
C ASN A 34 -18.28 22.89 -2.39
N SER A 35 -19.13 23.93 -2.35
CA SER A 35 -18.67 25.32 -2.24
C SER A 35 -17.78 25.54 -1.01
N VAL A 36 -18.13 24.94 0.13
CA VAL A 36 -17.29 24.98 1.35
C VAL A 36 -15.96 24.27 1.12
N ALA A 37 -15.96 23.07 0.53
CA ALA A 37 -14.74 22.34 0.25
C ALA A 37 -13.81 23.08 -0.72
N ASP A 38 -14.38 23.69 -1.75
CA ASP A 38 -13.65 24.50 -2.74
C ASP A 38 -13.12 25.78 -2.09
N PHE A 39 -13.92 26.48 -1.29
CA PHE A 39 -13.48 27.67 -0.56
C PHE A 39 -12.32 27.37 0.39
N VAL A 40 -12.39 26.28 1.17
CA VAL A 40 -11.29 25.85 2.05
C VAL A 40 -10.06 25.55 1.22
N ARG A 41 -10.20 24.83 0.10
CA ARG A 41 -9.09 24.50 -0.80
C ARG A 41 -8.40 25.75 -1.34
N ASP A 42 -9.16 26.77 -1.72
CA ASP A 42 -8.64 28.03 -2.27
C ASP A 42 -8.04 28.93 -1.18
N SER A 43 -8.44 28.74 0.08
CA SER A 43 -8.01 29.55 1.22
C SER A 43 -6.77 29.01 1.93
N VAL A 44 -6.29 27.81 1.59
CA VAL A 44 -5.15 27.16 2.27
C VAL A 44 -3.99 26.89 1.33
N GLN A 45 -2.77 26.94 1.87
CA GLN A 45 -1.60 26.47 1.14
C GLN A 45 -1.65 24.93 1.04
N LEU A 46 -1.70 24.43 -0.19
CA LEU A 46 -1.63 23.00 -0.44
C LEU A 46 -0.19 22.50 -0.26
N ILE A 47 -0.04 21.47 0.56
CA ILE A 47 1.22 20.74 0.72
C ILE A 47 1.35 19.67 -0.38
N THR A 48 2.57 19.47 -0.86
CA THR A 48 2.87 18.45 -1.87
C THR A 48 3.36 17.18 -1.17
N PRO A 49 2.95 15.98 -1.63
CA PRO A 49 3.54 14.73 -1.17
C PRO A 49 5.07 14.76 -1.29
N SER A 50 5.75 14.20 -0.29
CA SER A 50 7.21 14.09 -0.31
C SER A 50 7.63 13.15 -1.43
N ALA A 51 8.62 13.58 -2.23
CA ALA A 51 9.18 12.79 -3.32
C ALA A 51 10.22 11.76 -2.85
N ASP A 52 10.57 11.75 -1.56
CA ASP A 52 11.58 10.84 -1.03
C ASP A 52 11.00 9.43 -0.88
N GLY A 53 11.32 8.55 -1.83
CA GLY A 53 10.91 7.15 -1.83
C GLY A 53 11.66 6.25 -0.84
N ASP A 54 12.64 6.79 -0.10
CA ASP A 54 13.42 6.04 0.89
C ASP A 54 12.94 6.26 2.33
N VAL A 55 11.80 6.93 2.52
CA VAL A 55 11.16 7.07 3.83
C VAL A 55 9.87 6.27 3.87
N VAL A 56 9.75 5.38 4.86
CA VAL A 56 8.58 4.53 5.08
C VAL A 56 7.78 5.04 6.27
N THR A 57 6.48 5.26 6.09
CA THR A 57 5.58 5.52 7.23
C THR A 57 5.15 4.20 7.87
N LEU A 58 5.58 3.96 9.10
CA LEU A 58 5.21 2.82 9.94
C LEU A 58 4.23 3.23 11.03
N ALA A 59 3.65 2.29 11.78
CA ALA A 59 2.63 2.58 12.78
C ALA A 59 3.07 3.60 13.83
N ASN A 60 4.33 3.50 14.27
CA ASN A 60 4.92 4.28 15.35
C ASN A 60 5.82 5.45 14.89
N SER A 61 6.30 5.45 13.65
CA SER A 61 7.40 6.34 13.23
C SER A 61 7.57 6.42 11.71
N LEU A 62 8.44 7.31 11.26
CA LEU A 62 9.00 7.34 9.91
C LEU A 62 10.33 6.59 9.93
N PHE A 63 10.56 5.64 9.02
CA PHE A 63 11.82 4.91 8.92
C PHE A 63 12.59 5.38 7.69
N ASP A 64 13.79 5.92 7.87
CA ASP A 64 14.71 6.24 6.77
C ASP A 64 15.51 4.99 6.41
N ILE A 65 15.32 4.49 5.18
CA ILE A 65 15.93 3.24 4.71
C ILE A 65 17.45 3.40 4.50
N ARG A 66 17.92 4.60 4.15
CA ARG A 66 19.33 4.89 3.86
C ARG A 66 20.14 4.89 5.15
N MET A 67 19.63 5.58 6.17
CA MET A 67 20.27 5.68 7.48
C MET A 67 19.95 4.48 8.38
N LYS A 68 18.85 3.78 8.11
CA LYS A 68 18.26 2.72 8.94
C LYS A 68 17.89 3.22 10.34
N GLU A 69 17.27 4.40 10.40
CA GLU A 69 16.90 5.09 11.64
C GLU A 69 15.40 5.40 11.68
N LEU A 70 14.81 5.40 12.88
CA LEU A 70 13.47 5.92 13.09
C LEU A 70 13.50 7.42 13.40
N HIS A 71 12.57 8.14 12.78
CA HIS A 71 12.28 9.54 13.04
C HIS A 71 10.83 9.70 13.52
N PRO A 72 10.56 10.69 14.39
CA PRO A 72 9.19 11.03 14.74
C PRO A 72 8.43 11.54 13.51
N PHE A 73 7.10 11.40 13.54
CA PHE A 73 6.26 11.99 12.50
C PHE A 73 6.52 13.50 12.38
N SER A 74 6.64 13.97 11.14
CA SER A 74 6.95 15.35 10.81
C SER A 74 5.95 15.88 9.79
N HIS A 75 5.47 17.11 10.01
CA HIS A 75 4.53 17.74 9.08
C HIS A 75 5.15 18.12 7.73
N TRP A 76 6.49 18.07 7.65
CA TRP A 76 7.25 18.32 6.43
C TRP A 76 7.37 17.07 5.55
N ILE A 77 7.08 15.89 6.10
CA ILE A 77 7.11 14.62 5.37
C ILE A 77 5.67 14.19 5.12
N VAL A 78 5.22 14.36 3.88
CA VAL A 78 3.83 14.17 3.46
C VAL A 78 3.73 12.87 2.69
N LEU A 79 3.34 11.80 3.38
CA LEU A 79 3.16 10.48 2.79
C LEU A 79 1.69 10.08 2.82
N THR A 80 1.21 9.54 1.70
CA THR A 80 -0.19 9.13 1.50
C THR A 80 -0.42 7.63 1.73
N SER A 81 0.64 6.92 2.11
CA SER A 81 0.65 5.49 2.36
C SER A 81 1.37 5.22 3.69
N LYS A 82 0.81 4.31 4.49
CA LYS A 82 1.34 3.93 5.81
C LYS A 82 1.13 2.43 6.05
N ALA A 83 2.17 1.75 6.48
CA ALA A 83 2.09 0.37 6.92
C ALA A 83 1.57 0.28 8.37
N PHE A 84 0.81 -0.77 8.67
CA PHE A 84 0.17 -0.95 9.98
C PHE A 84 1.09 -1.52 11.07
N VAL A 85 2.29 -1.99 10.71
CA VAL A 85 3.26 -2.54 11.67
C VAL A 85 4.13 -1.46 12.31
N ALA A 86 4.47 -1.67 13.58
CA ALA A 86 5.46 -0.87 14.29
C ALA A 86 6.86 -1.47 14.10
N PHE A 87 7.86 -0.61 13.91
CA PHE A 87 9.24 -1.07 13.93
C PHE A 87 9.73 -1.27 15.37
N ASN A 88 10.42 -2.38 15.62
CA ASN A 88 11.07 -2.67 16.90
C ASN A 88 12.59 -2.54 16.76
N GLU A 89 13.16 -1.41 17.17
CA GLU A 89 14.61 -1.18 17.14
C GLU A 89 15.38 -2.07 18.12
N ASN A 90 14.71 -2.61 19.14
CA ASN A 90 15.32 -3.50 20.12
C ASN A 90 15.33 -4.97 19.68
N ALA A 91 14.88 -5.28 18.46
CA ALA A 91 14.93 -6.64 17.94
C ALA A 91 16.39 -7.06 17.72
N THR A 92 16.91 -7.91 18.61
CA THR A 92 18.28 -8.44 18.54
C THR A 92 18.37 -9.82 17.89
N SER A 93 17.23 -10.48 17.69
CA SER A 93 17.13 -11.82 17.12
C SER A 93 15.95 -11.94 16.17
N ARG A 94 16.01 -12.96 15.32
CA ARG A 94 14.92 -13.35 14.42
C ARG A 94 13.67 -13.74 15.24
N PRO A 95 12.46 -13.44 14.76
CA PRO A 95 11.23 -13.74 15.49
C PRO A 95 10.99 -15.27 15.53
N VAL A 96 10.73 -15.78 16.74
CA VAL A 96 10.27 -17.15 16.98
C VAL A 96 8.98 -17.06 17.76
N ILE A 97 7.90 -17.63 17.22
CA ILE A 97 6.55 -17.57 17.77
C ILE A 97 6.15 -18.99 18.13
N ASP A 98 6.04 -19.30 19.42
CA ASP A 98 5.65 -20.65 19.91
C ASP A 98 6.47 -21.80 19.29
N GLY A 99 7.76 -21.57 19.08
CA GLY A 99 8.69 -22.53 18.46
C GLY A 99 8.72 -22.53 16.94
N TRP A 100 7.86 -21.75 16.28
CA TRP A 100 7.89 -21.52 14.84
C TRP A 100 8.81 -20.36 14.45
N SER A 101 9.78 -20.61 13.58
CA SER A 101 10.76 -19.64 13.10
C SER A 101 10.35 -19.10 11.72
N VAL A 102 10.22 -17.77 11.60
CA VAL A 102 9.88 -17.13 10.32
C VAL A 102 10.94 -17.43 9.26
N ASP A 103 12.22 -17.41 9.65
CA ASP A 103 13.34 -17.64 8.73
C ASP A 103 13.40 -19.08 8.23
N GLU A 104 13.11 -20.06 9.09
CA GLU A 104 13.04 -21.46 8.68
C GLU A 104 11.85 -21.67 7.73
N TRP A 105 10.71 -21.07 8.05
CA TRP A 105 9.54 -21.14 7.18
C TRP A 105 9.75 -20.48 5.81
N ILE A 106 10.42 -19.32 5.73
CA ILE A 106 10.77 -18.71 4.43
C ILE A 106 11.72 -19.61 3.64
N ARG A 107 12.67 -20.28 4.30
CA ARG A 107 13.56 -21.25 3.66
C ARG A 107 12.81 -22.47 3.14
N GLU A 108 11.85 -22.99 3.91
CA GLU A 108 10.97 -24.07 3.49
C GLU A 108 10.13 -23.67 2.26
N LEU A 109 9.58 -22.45 2.23
CA LEU A 109 8.87 -21.91 1.07
C LEU A 109 9.77 -21.80 -0.16
N ALA A 110 11.06 -21.50 0.05
CA ALA A 110 12.08 -21.47 -0.99
C ALA A 110 12.61 -22.85 -1.38
N ASN A 111 12.15 -23.92 -0.72
CA ASN A 111 12.65 -25.29 -0.92
C ASN A 111 14.18 -25.38 -0.80
N ASP A 112 14.72 -24.71 0.22
CA ASP A 112 16.16 -24.59 0.51
C ASP A 112 17.00 -23.97 -0.63
N ASP A 113 16.37 -23.34 -1.63
CA ASP A 113 17.06 -22.60 -2.66
C ASP A 113 17.47 -21.21 -2.13
N PRO A 114 18.78 -20.92 -1.98
CA PRO A 114 19.24 -19.69 -1.39
C PRO A 114 18.95 -18.44 -2.25
N GLU A 115 18.84 -18.58 -3.57
CA GLU A 115 18.48 -17.45 -4.45
C GLU A 115 17.00 -17.11 -4.29
N VAL A 116 16.14 -18.13 -4.20
CA VAL A 116 14.70 -17.96 -3.96
C VAL A 116 14.43 -17.45 -2.54
N GLU A 117 15.13 -17.96 -1.52
CA GLU A 117 15.07 -17.46 -0.15
C GLU A 117 15.42 -15.97 -0.11
N HIS A 118 16.52 -15.59 -0.78
CA HIS A 118 16.93 -14.20 -0.88
C HIS A 118 15.90 -13.33 -1.59
N LEU A 119 15.27 -13.83 -2.66
CA LEU A 119 14.21 -13.13 -3.38
C LEU A 119 12.98 -12.89 -2.49
N PHE A 120 12.56 -13.84 -1.66
CA PHE A 120 11.46 -13.63 -0.71
C PHE A 120 11.75 -12.46 0.24
N TRP A 121 12.96 -12.38 0.78
CA TRP A 121 13.37 -11.25 1.62
C TRP A 121 13.39 -9.93 0.86
N GLN A 122 13.85 -9.93 -0.40
CA GLN A 122 13.81 -8.75 -1.25
C GLN A 122 12.37 -8.29 -1.52
N ILE A 123 11.43 -9.23 -1.71
CA ILE A 123 10.00 -8.92 -1.90
C ILE A 123 9.41 -8.29 -0.63
N ILE A 124 9.67 -8.86 0.55
CA ILE A 124 9.23 -8.28 1.83
C ILE A 124 9.81 -6.88 2.01
N SER A 125 11.09 -6.67 1.69
CA SER A 125 11.72 -5.35 1.80
C SER A 125 11.14 -4.35 0.79
N ALA A 126 10.91 -4.78 -0.45
CA ALA A 126 10.31 -3.96 -1.51
C ALA A 126 8.87 -3.53 -1.18
N LEU A 127 8.12 -4.37 -0.45
CA LEU A 127 6.78 -4.04 0.03
C LEU A 127 6.77 -2.69 0.73
N PHE A 128 7.74 -2.42 1.61
CA PHE A 128 7.83 -1.17 2.36
C PHE A 128 8.29 0.04 1.53
N ARG A 129 8.45 -0.08 0.21
CA ARG A 129 8.88 0.99 -0.70
C ARG A 129 7.85 1.27 -1.79
N PRO A 130 6.59 1.64 -1.44
CA PRO A 130 5.50 1.78 -2.41
C PRO A 130 5.71 2.88 -3.45
N GLY A 131 6.56 3.88 -3.15
CA GLY A 131 6.91 4.95 -4.09
C GLY A 131 8.10 4.63 -5.01
N HIS A 132 8.70 3.43 -4.88
CA HIS A 132 9.87 3.04 -5.65
C HIS A 132 9.47 2.11 -6.81
N GLY A 133 9.63 2.60 -8.04
CA GLY A 133 9.44 1.80 -9.25
C GLY A 133 10.55 0.77 -9.43
N PHE A 134 10.32 -0.46 -9.01
CA PHE A 134 11.23 -1.58 -9.27
C PHE A 134 11.14 -2.12 -10.70
N ASP A 135 10.15 -1.68 -11.47
CA ASP A 135 9.83 -2.16 -12.82
C ASP A 135 9.66 -3.68 -12.90
N LYS A 136 9.18 -4.29 -11.80
CA LYS A 136 9.05 -5.74 -11.63
C LYS A 136 7.70 -6.09 -11.03
N ALA A 137 7.11 -7.17 -11.54
CA ALA A 137 5.98 -7.86 -10.91
C ALA A 137 6.46 -9.19 -10.34
N VAL A 138 5.92 -9.57 -9.18
CA VAL A 138 6.20 -10.85 -8.53
C VAL A 138 5.06 -11.79 -8.86
N LEU A 139 5.36 -12.93 -9.48
CA LEU A 139 4.40 -13.97 -9.80
C LEU A 139 4.78 -15.24 -9.04
N LEU A 140 4.04 -15.56 -7.99
CA LEU A 140 4.24 -16.79 -7.24
C LEU A 140 3.65 -17.94 -8.03
N TYR A 141 4.51 -18.78 -8.58
CA TYR A 141 4.09 -19.94 -9.37
C TYR A 141 4.49 -21.23 -8.64
N SER A 142 3.58 -22.19 -8.63
CA SER A 142 3.93 -23.56 -8.28
C SER A 142 2.96 -24.51 -8.98
N PRO A 143 3.46 -25.61 -9.59
CA PRO A 143 2.65 -26.57 -10.32
C PRO A 143 1.74 -27.40 -9.41
N THR A 144 2.02 -27.42 -8.10
CA THR A 144 1.21 -28.11 -7.09
C THR A 144 0.40 -27.10 -6.27
N GLY A 145 -0.76 -27.55 -5.77
CA GLY A 145 -1.55 -26.80 -4.80
C GLY A 145 -0.91 -26.87 -3.40
N SER A 146 -1.31 -25.96 -2.50
CA SER A 146 -0.92 -25.98 -1.08
C SER A 146 0.57 -25.80 -0.75
N ASN A 147 1.31 -25.00 -1.53
CA ASN A 147 2.73 -24.71 -1.28
C ASN A 147 2.98 -23.35 -0.61
N GLY A 148 2.06 -22.88 0.22
CA GLY A 148 2.26 -21.66 1.01
C GLY A 148 2.25 -20.33 0.25
N LYS A 149 1.94 -20.31 -1.06
CA LYS A 149 1.80 -19.06 -1.85
C LYS A 149 0.80 -18.09 -1.21
N GLY A 150 -0.42 -18.55 -0.96
CA GLY A 150 -1.46 -17.76 -0.30
C GLY A 150 -1.04 -17.32 1.10
N THR A 151 -0.36 -18.19 1.85
CA THR A 151 0.17 -17.87 3.19
C THR A 151 1.25 -16.77 3.13
N PHE A 152 2.12 -16.79 2.14
CA PHE A 152 3.10 -15.71 1.94
C PHE A 152 2.42 -14.39 1.53
N VAL A 153 1.44 -14.43 0.62
CA VAL A 153 0.64 -13.25 0.29
C VAL A 153 -0.07 -12.70 1.53
N GLU A 154 -0.56 -13.59 2.40
CA GLU A 154 -1.21 -13.21 3.65
C GLU A 154 -0.24 -12.59 4.66
N LEU A 155 1.01 -13.07 4.74
CA LEU A 155 2.06 -12.37 5.49
C LEU A 155 2.20 -10.92 4.99
N LEU A 156 2.34 -10.72 3.67
CA LEU A 156 2.50 -9.39 3.09
C LEU A 156 1.29 -8.50 3.43
N ARG A 157 0.06 -9.02 3.36
CA ARG A 157 -1.16 -8.29 3.77
C ARG A 157 -1.11 -7.88 5.24
N ASN A 158 -0.69 -8.77 6.14
CA ASN A 158 -0.62 -8.48 7.57
C ASN A 158 0.48 -7.46 7.92
N LEU A 159 1.59 -7.45 7.17
CA LEU A 159 2.67 -6.47 7.38
C LEU A 159 2.26 -5.03 7.03
N ILE A 160 1.42 -4.85 6.01
CA ILE A 160 0.98 -3.52 5.57
C ILE A 160 -0.39 -3.11 6.14
N GLY A 161 -1.20 -4.08 6.57
CA GLY A 161 -2.60 -3.90 6.98
C GLY A 161 -3.55 -4.28 5.86
N ALA A 162 -4.44 -5.24 6.08
CA ALA A 162 -5.31 -5.79 5.04
C ALA A 162 -6.17 -4.71 4.35
N GLU A 163 -6.57 -3.67 5.06
CA GLU A 163 -7.33 -2.53 4.56
C GLU A 163 -6.52 -1.60 3.62
N ARG A 164 -5.19 -1.77 3.56
CA ARG A 164 -4.28 -1.00 2.70
C ARG A 164 -3.85 -1.77 1.45
N ALA A 165 -4.05 -3.08 1.42
CA ALA A 165 -3.85 -3.87 0.20
C ALA A 165 -5.11 -3.80 -0.68
N ALA A 166 -4.91 -3.56 -1.97
CA ALA A 166 -5.94 -3.83 -2.96
C ALA A 166 -5.79 -5.25 -3.51
N THR A 167 -6.92 -5.86 -3.87
CA THR A 167 -6.95 -7.16 -4.53
C THR A 167 -7.42 -6.95 -5.96
N LEU A 168 -6.56 -7.26 -6.92
CA LEU A 168 -6.89 -7.31 -8.35
C LEU A 168 -6.22 -8.53 -8.96
N SER A 169 -7.02 -9.33 -9.66
CA SER A 169 -6.52 -10.44 -10.48
C SER A 169 -5.74 -9.90 -11.68
N ILE A 170 -4.98 -10.76 -12.35
CA ILE A 170 -4.27 -10.34 -13.57
C ILE A 170 -5.24 -9.89 -14.66
N SER A 171 -6.42 -10.52 -14.77
CA SER A 171 -7.42 -10.22 -15.80
C SER A 171 -8.10 -8.86 -15.59
N ASP A 172 -8.18 -8.35 -14.35
CA ASP A 172 -8.65 -7.00 -14.05
C ASP A 172 -7.81 -5.91 -14.74
N PHE A 173 -6.53 -6.17 -14.99
CA PHE A 173 -5.65 -5.27 -15.74
C PHE A 173 -5.87 -5.31 -17.27
N GLY A 174 -6.77 -6.17 -17.77
CA GLY A 174 -7.11 -6.22 -19.19
C GLY A 174 -8.01 -5.06 -19.66
N GLY A 175 -8.67 -4.39 -18.72
CA GLY A 175 -9.55 -3.25 -18.98
C GLY A 175 -8.81 -1.93 -19.28
N PRO A 176 -9.47 -0.93 -19.89
CA PRO A 176 -8.87 0.37 -20.18
C PRO A 176 -8.76 1.30 -18.95
N PHE A 177 -9.45 0.99 -17.86
CA PHE A 177 -9.47 1.77 -16.62
C PHE A 177 -9.31 0.85 -15.42
N LEU A 178 -8.50 1.26 -14.44
CA LEU A 178 -8.33 0.55 -13.18
C LEU A 178 -9.27 1.11 -12.10
N PRO A 179 -9.62 0.33 -11.05
CA PRO A 179 -10.51 0.80 -9.98
C PRO A 179 -9.92 1.94 -9.16
N GLU A 180 -10.77 2.88 -8.73
CA GLU A 180 -10.37 4.04 -7.92
C GLU A 180 -9.70 3.66 -6.59
N MET A 181 -10.01 2.49 -6.03
CA MET A 181 -9.41 2.01 -4.78
C MET A 181 -7.87 1.92 -4.82
N LEU A 182 -7.28 1.77 -6.02
CA LEU A 182 -5.83 1.77 -6.20
C LEU A 182 -5.17 3.09 -5.82
N ARG A 183 -5.91 4.21 -5.80
CA ARG A 183 -5.38 5.55 -5.50
C ARG A 183 -4.78 5.65 -4.09
N GLY A 184 -5.29 4.86 -3.14
CA GLY A 184 -4.82 4.84 -1.76
C GLY A 184 -4.23 3.50 -1.33
N ALA A 185 -4.10 2.54 -2.27
CA ALA A 185 -3.56 1.23 -1.97
C ALA A 185 -2.04 1.31 -1.77
N PHE A 186 -1.54 0.61 -0.74
CA PHE A 186 -0.12 0.48 -0.47
C PHE A 186 0.54 -0.53 -1.41
N CYS A 187 -0.19 -1.59 -1.75
CA CYS A 187 0.21 -2.61 -2.71
C CYS A 187 -1.02 -3.27 -3.34
N VAL A 188 -0.79 -4.00 -4.42
CA VAL A 188 -1.80 -4.89 -5.03
C VAL A 188 -1.35 -6.32 -4.83
N LEU A 189 -2.20 -7.14 -4.23
CA LEU A 189 -1.94 -8.54 -3.91
C LEU A 189 -3.11 -9.40 -4.37
N SER A 190 -2.83 -10.43 -5.18
CA SER A 190 -3.84 -11.42 -5.58
C SER A 190 -3.37 -12.83 -5.28
N ASP A 191 -4.29 -13.65 -4.77
CA ASP A 191 -4.11 -15.11 -4.64
C ASP A 191 -4.95 -15.86 -5.70
N GLU A 192 -5.83 -15.16 -6.41
CA GLU A 192 -6.72 -15.73 -7.42
C GLU A 192 -6.25 -15.35 -8.83
N ASN A 193 -6.00 -16.37 -9.64
CA ASN A 193 -5.97 -16.25 -11.09
C ASN A 193 -6.87 -17.36 -11.66
N GLU A 194 -7.83 -16.99 -12.50
CA GLU A 194 -8.61 -17.98 -13.24
C GLU A 194 -7.68 -18.82 -14.13
N VAL A 195 -7.77 -20.14 -13.98
CA VAL A 195 -6.95 -21.07 -14.76
C VAL A 195 -7.38 -20.99 -16.22
N GLY A 196 -6.47 -20.56 -17.10
CA GLY A 196 -6.71 -20.44 -18.54
C GLY A 196 -7.03 -19.02 -19.01
N ASP A 197 -7.13 -18.06 -18.09
CA ASP A 197 -7.29 -16.65 -18.45
C ASP A 197 -5.96 -16.05 -18.91
N PHE A 198 -5.96 -15.41 -20.08
CA PHE A 198 -4.77 -14.79 -20.66
C PHE A 198 -4.98 -13.31 -20.88
N LEU A 199 -3.98 -12.52 -20.48
CA LEU A 199 -3.99 -11.07 -20.63
C LEU A 199 -3.83 -10.68 -22.10
N ARG A 200 -4.95 -10.52 -22.82
CA ARG A 200 -4.95 -10.11 -24.24
C ARG A 200 -4.41 -8.70 -24.46
N ARG A 201 -4.57 -7.82 -23.47
CA ARG A 201 -4.06 -6.43 -23.49
C ARG A 201 -3.20 -6.21 -22.27
N THR A 202 -1.90 -6.12 -22.47
CA THR A 202 -0.90 -6.00 -21.40
C THR A 202 -0.52 -4.57 -21.07
N GLY A 203 -1.01 -3.58 -21.84
CA GLY A 203 -0.59 -2.18 -21.74
C GLY A 203 -0.82 -1.58 -20.36
N VAL A 204 -2.01 -1.78 -19.78
CA VAL A 204 -2.35 -1.26 -18.45
C VAL A 204 -1.60 -1.99 -17.34
N PHE A 205 -1.45 -3.31 -17.43
CA PHE A 205 -0.61 -4.07 -16.50
C PHE A 205 0.85 -3.60 -16.53
N LYS A 206 1.43 -3.43 -17.72
CA LYS A 206 2.78 -2.91 -17.87
C LYS A 206 2.90 -1.53 -17.24
N ALA A 207 1.99 -0.61 -17.59
CA ALA A 207 1.99 0.74 -17.07
C ALA A 207 1.88 0.78 -15.54
N TRP A 208 1.09 -0.12 -14.95
CA TRP A 208 1.01 -0.28 -13.50
C TRP A 208 2.36 -0.70 -12.90
N VAL A 209 2.99 -1.75 -13.46
CA VAL A 209 4.27 -2.27 -12.97
C VAL A 209 5.40 -1.25 -13.08
N THR A 210 5.44 -0.47 -14.17
CA THR A 210 6.47 0.54 -14.44
C THR A 210 6.17 1.91 -13.88
N HIS A 211 5.10 2.06 -13.07
CA HIS A 211 4.67 3.34 -12.50
C HIS A 211 4.39 4.43 -13.57
N ASP A 212 3.99 4.02 -14.77
CA ASP A 212 3.53 4.92 -15.83
C ASP A 212 2.11 5.45 -15.56
N TRP A 213 1.71 6.46 -16.33
CA TRP A 213 0.37 7.03 -16.27
C TRP A 213 -0.72 6.00 -16.57
N ILE A 214 -1.52 5.69 -15.56
CA ILE A 214 -2.72 4.86 -15.67
C ILE A 214 -3.99 5.71 -15.62
N ARG A 215 -5.09 5.17 -16.14
CA ARG A 215 -6.42 5.78 -16.01
C ARG A 215 -7.21 5.06 -14.94
N LEU A 216 -7.75 5.83 -13.99
CA LEU A 216 -8.66 5.32 -12.97
C LEU A 216 -10.12 5.56 -13.37
N ASN A 217 -10.97 4.59 -13.06
CA ASN A 217 -12.42 4.75 -13.14
C ASN A 217 -12.91 5.44 -11.86
N VAL A 218 -12.87 6.77 -11.87
CA VAL A 218 -13.39 7.58 -10.76
C VAL A 218 -14.92 7.59 -10.88
N LYS A 219 -15.61 6.97 -9.92
CA LYS A 219 -17.07 7.10 -9.86
C LYS A 219 -17.38 8.50 -9.33
N TYR A 220 -17.99 9.35 -10.15
CA TYR A 220 -18.57 10.59 -9.67
C TYR A 220 -19.75 10.25 -8.74
N GLY A 221 -19.51 10.12 -7.44
CA GLY A 221 -20.59 10.03 -6.44
C GLY A 221 -20.24 9.40 -5.10
N ALA A 222 -19.89 10.23 -4.12
CA ALA A 222 -20.60 10.43 -2.84
C ALA A 222 -20.08 11.70 -2.14
#